data_AF-A0A934RNB1-F1
#
_entry.id   AF-A0A934RNB1-F1
#
_cell.length_a   1.000
_cell.length_b   1.000
_cell.length_c   1.000
_cell.angle_alpha   90.00
_cell.angle_beta   90.00
_cell.angle_gamma   90.00
#
_symmetry.space_group_name_H-M   'P 1'
#
loop_
_entity.id
_entity.type
_entity.pdbx_description
1 polymer ?
#
loop_
_entity_poly.entity_id
_entity_poly.type
_entity_poly.pdbx_seq_one_letter_code
_entity_poly.pdbx_strand_id
1 'polypeptide(L)'
;MNRWFLIAKVSAGLLVLWLGIFWVRTLLAPHIPSAERVAELVEKSDLTTASPQERQKSLQQIAEVVNGLDLDAQEKARATLEAFFTQLNGAEREQFVALTAESFTRFFEALDSLTPQARREFIERGFRELQKDDAGGRLERLLARDPEIMQRITEEGMRAYFQDASPETKMSLAPFLKATSEVMEGTRAQPFGGNRP
;
A
#
# COMPACT_ATOMS: atom_id res chain seq x y z
N MET A 1 48.13 -22.01 18.17
CA MET A 1 46.66 -22.01 18.00
C MET A 1 46.33 -22.01 16.52
N ASN A 2 45.76 -23.10 15.99
CA ASN A 2 45.67 -23.33 14.54
C ASN A 2 44.65 -22.38 13.89
N ARG A 3 45.15 -21.39 13.15
CA ARG A 3 44.35 -20.37 12.45
C ARG A 3 43.28 -20.99 11.53
N TRP A 4 43.56 -22.17 10.97
CA TRP A 4 42.61 -22.93 10.16
C TRP A 4 41.36 -23.39 10.94
N PHE A 5 41.53 -23.76 12.22
CA PHE A 5 40.41 -24.15 13.09
C PHE A 5 39.53 -22.96 13.47
N LEU A 6 40.11 -21.76 13.60
CA LEU A 6 39.39 -20.51 13.81
C LEU A 6 38.61 -20.10 12.56
N ILE A 7 39.24 -20.16 11.38
CA ILE A 7 38.58 -19.87 10.10
C ILE A 7 37.41 -20.84 9.87
N ALA A 8 37.61 -22.15 10.09
CA ALA A 8 36.54 -23.13 9.93
C ALA A 8 35.34 -22.87 10.85
N LYS A 9 35.56 -22.47 12.10
CA LYS A 9 34.48 -22.13 13.05
C LYS A 9 33.73 -20.85 12.65
N VAL A 10 34.44 -19.83 12.21
CA VAL A 10 33.83 -18.57 11.75
C VAL A 10 33.01 -18.81 10.48
N SER A 11 33.55 -19.56 9.51
CA SER A 11 32.83 -19.91 8.29
C SER A 11 31.60 -20.78 8.57
N ALA A 12 31.69 -21.73 9.50
CA ALA A 12 30.55 -22.55 9.91
C ALA A 12 29.46 -21.72 10.60
N GLY A 13 29.82 -20.80 11.49
CA GLY A 13 28.88 -19.87 12.12
C GLY A 13 28.19 -18.97 11.09
N LEU A 14 28.95 -18.48 10.10
CA LEU A 14 28.41 -17.67 9.02
C LEU A 14 27.46 -18.46 8.11
N LEU A 15 27.77 -19.72 7.81
CA LEU A 15 26.90 -20.63 7.06
C LEU A 15 25.58 -20.89 7.78
N VAL A 16 25.62 -21.13 9.09
CA VAL A 16 24.42 -21.34 9.92
C VAL A 16 23.57 -20.08 9.95
N LEU A 17 24.19 -18.90 10.07
CA LEU A 17 23.48 -17.62 10.02
C LEU A 17 22.78 -17.41 8.66
N TRP A 18 23.47 -17.66 7.56
CA TRP A 18 22.89 -17.55 6.21
C TRP A 18 21.78 -18.55 5.96
N LEU A 19 21.95 -19.81 6.41
CA LEU A 19 20.89 -20.81 6.35
C LEU A 19 19.67 -20.40 7.17
N GLY A 20 19.87 -19.86 8.37
CA GLY A 20 18.78 -19.32 9.20
C GLY A 20 18.01 -18.20 8.51
N ILE A 21 18.72 -17.22 7.93
CA ILE A 21 18.10 -16.11 7.17
C ILE A 21 17.33 -16.65 5.96
N PHE A 22 17.92 -17.59 5.21
CA PHE A 22 17.27 -18.22 4.06
C PHE A 22 15.99 -18.95 4.48
N TRP A 23 16.04 -19.73 5.56
CA TRP A 23 14.89 -20.48 6.07
C TRP A 23 13.74 -19.56 6.50
N VAL A 24 14.06 -18.51 7.27
CA VAL A 24 13.09 -17.48 7.67
C VAL A 24 12.50 -16.81 6.44
N ARG A 25 13.33 -16.42 5.46
CA ARG A 25 12.84 -15.78 4.24
C ARG A 25 11.93 -16.70 3.43
N THR A 26 12.23 -17.99 3.30
CA THR A 26 11.37 -18.93 2.57
C THR A 26 10.06 -19.22 3.28
N LEU A 27 10.04 -19.20 4.61
CA LEU A 27 8.81 -19.38 5.39
C LEU A 27 7.93 -18.12 5.43
N LEU A 28 8.54 -16.94 5.41
CA LEU A 28 7.81 -15.67 5.42
C LEU A 28 7.42 -15.20 4.02
N ALA A 29 8.13 -15.64 2.96
CA ALA A 29 7.82 -15.29 1.57
C ALA A 29 6.33 -15.45 1.17
N PRO A 30 5.59 -16.49 1.61
CA PRO A 30 4.16 -16.63 1.30
C PRO A 30 3.26 -15.58 1.98
N HIS A 31 3.77 -14.93 3.03
CA HIS A 31 3.04 -13.96 3.85
C HIS A 31 3.43 -12.50 3.58
N ILE A 32 4.46 -12.25 2.77
CA ILE A 32 4.87 -10.89 2.43
C ILE A 32 3.90 -10.36 1.36
N PRO A 33 3.22 -9.23 1.60
CA PRO A 33 2.41 -8.58 0.59
C PRO A 33 3.30 -8.14 -0.59
N SER A 34 3.03 -8.64 -1.79
CA SER A 34 3.80 -8.30 -2.99
C SER A 34 2.92 -8.25 -4.24
N ALA A 35 3.40 -7.57 -5.29
CA ALA A 35 2.69 -7.47 -6.56
C ALA A 35 2.50 -8.84 -7.23
N GLU A 36 3.51 -9.71 -7.11
CA GLU A 36 3.47 -11.07 -7.63
C GLU A 36 2.40 -11.89 -6.90
N ARG A 37 2.25 -11.69 -5.59
CA ARG A 37 1.21 -12.36 -4.80
C ARG A 37 -0.19 -11.92 -5.21
N VAL A 38 -0.37 -10.63 -5.50
CA VAL A 38 -1.65 -10.13 -6.05
C VAL A 38 -1.95 -10.80 -7.39
N ALA A 39 -0.98 -10.88 -8.30
CA ALA A 39 -1.16 -11.55 -9.58
C ALA A 39 -1.50 -13.03 -9.41
N GLU A 40 -0.80 -13.74 -8.53
CA GLU A 40 -1.08 -15.15 -8.24
C GLU A 40 -2.48 -15.36 -7.68
N LEU A 41 -2.94 -14.49 -6.77
CA LEU A 41 -4.29 -14.57 -6.21
C LEU A 41 -5.35 -14.28 -7.27
N VAL A 42 -5.16 -13.24 -8.08
CA VAL A 42 -6.08 -12.89 -9.19
C VAL A 42 -6.19 -14.05 -10.18
N GLU A 43 -5.07 -14.65 -10.59
CA GLU A 43 -5.03 -15.79 -11.50
C GLU A 43 -5.75 -17.01 -10.91
N LYS A 44 -5.53 -17.31 -9.63
CA LYS A 44 -6.18 -18.44 -8.93
C LYS A 44 -7.67 -18.25 -8.70
N SER A 45 -8.15 -17.01 -8.74
CA SER A 45 -9.52 -16.67 -8.34
C SER A 45 -10.59 -17.10 -9.35
N ASP A 46 -10.20 -17.53 -10.56
CA ASP A 46 -11.04 -17.72 -11.76
C ASP A 46 -12.49 -17.27 -11.55
N LEU A 47 -12.67 -15.95 -11.61
CA LEU A 47 -13.95 -15.35 -11.27
C LEU A 47 -15.06 -15.84 -12.20
N THR A 48 -14.73 -16.29 -13.41
CA THR A 48 -15.73 -16.68 -14.42
C THR A 48 -16.48 -17.95 -14.06
N THR A 49 -15.86 -18.85 -13.29
CA THR A 49 -16.44 -20.15 -12.91
C THR A 49 -16.72 -20.29 -11.41
N ALA A 50 -16.13 -19.40 -10.59
CA ALA A 50 -16.27 -19.42 -9.14
C ALA A 50 -17.71 -19.15 -8.65
N SER A 51 -18.10 -19.86 -7.59
CA SER A 51 -19.35 -19.61 -6.88
C SER A 51 -19.34 -18.22 -6.20
N PRO A 52 -20.51 -17.63 -5.88
CA PRO A 52 -20.56 -16.33 -5.21
C PRO A 52 -19.76 -16.26 -3.90
N GLN A 53 -19.71 -17.36 -3.15
CA GLN A 53 -18.97 -17.46 -1.89
C GLN A 53 -17.45 -17.51 -2.12
N GLU A 54 -17.00 -18.21 -3.16
CA GLU A 54 -15.59 -18.26 -3.54
C GLU A 54 -15.13 -16.90 -4.07
N ARG A 55 -15.95 -16.23 -4.90
CA ARG A 55 -15.67 -14.86 -5.37
C ARG A 55 -15.51 -13.89 -4.21
N GLN A 56 -16.41 -13.94 -3.23
CA GLN A 56 -16.32 -13.13 -2.02
C GLN A 56 -15.03 -13.40 -1.23
N LYS A 57 -14.65 -14.66 -1.07
CA LYS A 57 -13.42 -15.05 -0.36
C LYS A 57 -12.18 -14.53 -1.10
N SER A 58 -12.15 -14.67 -2.42
CA SER A 58 -11.07 -14.15 -3.27
C SER A 58 -10.95 -12.62 -3.15
N LEU A 59 -12.08 -11.91 -3.18
CA LEU A 59 -12.11 -10.45 -2.99
C LEU A 59 -11.48 -10.03 -1.65
N GLN A 60 -11.83 -10.72 -0.56
CA GLN A 60 -11.26 -10.44 0.77
C GLN A 60 -9.75 -10.70 0.81
N GLN A 61 -9.31 -11.83 0.28
CA GLN A 61 -7.89 -12.20 0.28
C GLN A 61 -7.04 -11.24 -0.56
N ILE A 62 -7.55 -10.84 -1.74
CA ILE A 62 -6.86 -9.88 -2.60
C ILE A 62 -6.82 -8.51 -1.91
N ALA A 63 -7.92 -8.06 -1.31
CA ALA A 63 -7.96 -6.78 -0.61
C ALA A 63 -6.98 -6.74 0.58
N GLU A 64 -6.86 -7.82 1.35
CA GLU A 64 -5.92 -7.93 2.46
C GLU A 64 -4.46 -7.78 1.99
N VAL A 65 -4.08 -8.45 0.89
CA VAL A 65 -2.74 -8.32 0.33
C VAL A 65 -2.50 -6.92 -0.23
N VAL A 66 -3.49 -6.35 -0.94
CA VAL A 66 -3.39 -5.00 -1.53
C VAL A 66 -3.20 -3.92 -0.47
N ASN A 67 -3.89 -4.04 0.67
CA ASN A 67 -3.77 -3.10 1.78
C ASN A 67 -2.38 -3.15 2.44
N GLY A 68 -1.68 -4.29 2.34
CA GLY A 68 -0.34 -4.48 2.91
C GLY A 68 0.81 -4.18 1.95
N LEU A 69 0.56 -3.91 0.67
CA LEU A 69 1.61 -3.56 -0.30
C LEU A 69 2.33 -2.27 0.14
N ASP A 70 3.57 -2.03 -0.29
CA ASP A 70 4.27 -0.73 -0.25
C ASP A 70 4.08 0.05 -1.57
N LEU A 71 4.52 1.31 -1.67
CA LEU A 71 4.28 2.15 -2.86
C LEU A 71 4.83 1.51 -4.15
N ASP A 72 6.03 0.94 -4.09
CA ASP A 72 6.69 0.28 -5.23
C ASP A 72 5.92 -0.98 -5.68
N ALA A 73 5.45 -1.79 -4.74
CA ALA A 73 4.66 -2.98 -5.03
C ALA A 73 3.26 -2.63 -5.53
N GLN A 74 2.65 -1.54 -5.04
CA GLN A 74 1.38 -1.06 -5.59
C GLN A 74 1.50 -0.66 -7.06
N GLU A 75 2.57 0.04 -7.45
CA GLU A 75 2.78 0.42 -8.84
C GLU A 75 2.96 -0.82 -9.74
N LYS A 76 3.73 -1.82 -9.27
CA LYS A 76 3.90 -3.09 -9.99
C LYS A 76 2.60 -3.89 -10.10
N ALA A 77 1.75 -3.85 -9.06
CA ALA A 77 0.47 -4.55 -9.03
C ALA A 77 -0.62 -3.85 -9.86
N ARG A 78 -0.40 -2.60 -10.29
CA ARG A 78 -1.42 -1.73 -10.88
C ARG A 78 -2.13 -2.35 -12.07
N ALA A 79 -1.39 -2.79 -13.08
CA ALA A 79 -1.99 -3.34 -14.30
C ALA A 79 -2.85 -4.58 -13.99
N THR A 80 -2.38 -5.42 -13.07
CA THR A 80 -3.11 -6.59 -12.57
C THR A 80 -4.39 -6.19 -11.83
N LEU A 81 -4.32 -5.18 -10.97
CA LEU A 81 -5.48 -4.69 -10.21
C LEU A 81 -6.50 -4.00 -11.11
N GLU A 82 -6.07 -3.21 -12.10
CA GLU A 82 -6.96 -2.62 -13.09
C GLU A 82 -7.67 -3.71 -13.90
N ALA A 83 -6.94 -4.72 -14.38
CA ALA A 83 -7.53 -5.86 -15.09
C ALA A 83 -8.52 -6.64 -14.20
N PHE A 84 -8.15 -6.94 -12.96
CA PHE A 84 -9.04 -7.59 -11.98
C PHE A 84 -10.30 -6.78 -11.74
N PHE A 85 -10.18 -5.46 -11.52
CA PHE A 85 -11.32 -4.59 -11.24
C PHE A 85 -12.33 -4.52 -12.39
N THR A 86 -11.86 -4.60 -13.65
CA THR A 86 -12.75 -4.67 -14.82
C THR A 86 -13.58 -5.95 -14.86
N GLN A 87 -13.10 -7.05 -14.29
CA GLN A 87 -13.81 -8.34 -14.23
C GLN A 87 -14.88 -8.39 -13.13
N LEU A 88 -14.81 -7.47 -12.16
CA LEU A 88 -15.80 -7.37 -11.09
C LEU A 88 -17.10 -6.75 -11.59
N ASN A 89 -18.23 -7.23 -11.04
CA ASN A 89 -19.51 -6.57 -11.22
C ASN A 89 -19.66 -5.35 -10.28
N GLY A 90 -20.72 -4.55 -10.44
CA GLY A 90 -20.90 -3.32 -9.66
C GLY A 90 -20.86 -3.52 -8.14
N ALA A 91 -21.56 -4.53 -7.62
CA ALA A 91 -21.60 -4.83 -6.19
C ALA A 91 -20.24 -5.29 -5.64
N GLU A 92 -19.49 -6.07 -6.44
CA GLU A 92 -18.16 -6.54 -6.06
C GLU A 92 -17.12 -5.41 -6.09
N ARG A 93 -17.24 -4.47 -7.03
CA ARG A 93 -16.39 -3.28 -7.08
C ARG A 93 -16.58 -2.43 -5.84
N GLU A 94 -17.83 -2.20 -5.44
CA GLU A 94 -18.15 -1.48 -4.19
C GLU A 94 -17.57 -2.20 -2.97
N GLN A 95 -17.73 -3.52 -2.89
CA GLN A 95 -17.21 -4.33 -1.79
C GLN A 95 -15.68 -4.29 -1.74
N PHE A 96 -14.99 -4.44 -2.87
CA PHE A 96 -13.54 -4.41 -2.94
C PHE A 96 -12.98 -3.04 -2.53
N VAL A 97 -13.63 -1.97 -2.97
CA VAL A 97 -13.29 -0.61 -2.57
C VAL A 97 -13.53 -0.39 -1.08
N ALA A 98 -14.62 -0.90 -0.51
CA ALA A 98 -14.87 -0.81 0.93
C ALA A 98 -13.80 -1.54 1.76
N LEU A 99 -13.42 -2.76 1.36
CA LEU A 99 -12.38 -3.55 2.03
C LEU A 99 -10.99 -2.88 1.95
N THR A 100 -10.70 -2.22 0.83
CA THR A 100 -9.43 -1.49 0.68
C THR A 100 -9.46 -0.15 1.41
N ALA A 101 -10.60 0.53 1.45
CA ALA A 101 -10.83 1.77 2.19
C ALA A 101 -10.76 1.58 3.71
N GLU A 102 -11.24 0.45 4.23
CA GLU A 102 -11.28 0.18 5.67
C GLU A 102 -9.89 0.28 6.30
N SER A 103 -8.85 -0.14 5.57
CA SER A 103 -7.45 -0.01 5.98
C SER A 103 -7.03 1.44 6.24
N PHE A 104 -7.64 2.40 5.52
CA PHE A 104 -7.36 3.82 5.65
C PHE A 104 -8.23 4.54 6.69
N THR A 105 -9.19 3.87 7.34
CA THR A 105 -10.12 4.50 8.30
C THR A 105 -9.38 5.20 9.45
N ARG A 106 -8.39 4.53 10.05
CA ARG A 106 -7.57 5.11 11.14
C ARG A 106 -6.72 6.28 10.68
N PHE A 107 -6.27 6.23 9.42
CA PHE A 107 -5.52 7.31 8.80
C PHE A 107 -6.42 8.53 8.55
N PHE A 108 -7.66 8.33 8.07
CA PHE A 108 -8.64 9.40 7.93
C PHE A 108 -8.99 10.04 9.28
N GLU A 109 -9.17 9.24 10.33
CA GLU A 109 -9.32 9.73 11.71
C GLU A 109 -8.15 10.62 12.15
N ALA A 110 -6.92 10.16 11.90
CA ALA A 110 -5.73 10.90 12.26
C ALA A 110 -5.62 12.23 11.48
N LEU A 111 -5.85 12.23 10.16
CA LEU A 111 -5.83 13.45 9.35
C LEU A 111 -6.95 14.44 9.72
N ASP A 112 -8.15 13.93 9.99
CA ASP A 112 -9.28 14.79 10.35
C ASP A 112 -9.08 15.45 11.72
N SER A 113 -8.32 14.81 12.63
CA SER A 113 -7.95 15.37 13.94
C SER A 113 -6.93 16.52 13.90
N LEU A 114 -6.26 16.73 12.75
CA LEU A 114 -5.30 17.83 12.58
C LEU A 114 -6.01 19.17 12.37
N THR A 115 -5.35 20.27 12.75
CA THR A 115 -5.79 21.62 12.39
C THR A 115 -5.72 21.81 10.86
N PRO A 116 -6.54 22.70 10.26
CA PRO A 116 -6.54 22.89 8.80
C PRO A 116 -5.15 23.21 8.22
N GLN A 117 -4.33 23.98 8.96
CA GLN A 117 -2.96 24.28 8.56
C GLN A 117 -2.05 23.05 8.59
N ALA A 118 -2.06 22.27 9.68
CA ALA A 118 -1.26 21.06 9.80
C ALA A 118 -1.69 20.00 8.78
N ARG A 119 -3.00 19.88 8.54
CA ARG A 119 -3.57 19.00 7.50
C ARG A 119 -3.03 19.37 6.12
N ARG A 120 -3.06 20.65 5.75
CA ARG A 120 -2.50 21.16 4.48
C ARG A 120 -1.03 20.80 4.32
N GLU A 121 -0.21 21.04 5.34
CA GLU A 121 1.22 20.72 5.29
C GLU A 121 1.51 19.21 5.14
N PHE A 122 0.68 18.35 5.74
CA PHE A 122 0.79 16.89 5.59
C PHE A 122 0.41 16.44 4.18
N ILE A 123 -0.70 16.96 3.65
CA ILE A 123 -1.19 16.67 2.30
C ILE A 123 -0.17 17.12 1.26
N GLU A 124 0.35 18.35 1.37
CA GLU A 124 1.38 18.86 0.47
C GLU A 124 2.65 18.01 0.50
N ARG A 125 3.05 17.49 1.67
CA ARG A 125 4.18 16.55 1.78
C ARG A 125 3.87 15.25 1.06
N GLY A 126 2.68 14.68 1.24
CA GLY A 126 2.25 13.47 0.51
C GLY A 126 2.28 13.67 -1.00
N PHE A 127 1.81 14.83 -1.49
CA PHE A 127 1.89 15.19 -2.90
C PHE A 127 3.33 15.34 -3.41
N ARG A 128 4.20 15.98 -2.64
CA ARG A 128 5.63 16.07 -2.99
C ARG A 128 6.30 14.71 -3.03
N GLU A 129 5.94 13.80 -2.13
CA GLU A 129 6.50 12.43 -2.14
C GLU A 129 6.01 11.65 -3.35
N LEU A 130 4.71 11.74 -3.65
CA LEU A 130 4.16 11.16 -4.87
C LEU A 130 4.84 11.70 -6.13
N GLN A 131 5.20 12.99 -6.15
CA GLN A 131 5.91 13.64 -7.25
C GLN A 131 7.36 13.18 -7.41
N LYS A 132 8.07 12.86 -6.31
CA LYS A 132 9.45 12.35 -6.37
C LYS A 132 9.53 10.98 -7.04
N ASP A 133 8.54 10.14 -6.77
CA ASP A 133 8.39 8.82 -7.36
C ASP A 133 7.48 8.84 -8.60
N ASP A 134 7.20 10.03 -9.17
CA ASP A 134 6.31 10.18 -10.30
C ASP A 134 6.99 9.93 -11.65
N ALA A 135 7.53 8.72 -11.82
CA ALA A 135 8.09 8.30 -13.09
C ALA A 135 7.03 8.20 -14.23
N GLY A 136 5.74 8.43 -13.95
CA GLY A 136 4.64 8.15 -14.88
C GLY A 136 3.50 9.19 -14.92
N GLY A 137 3.71 10.44 -14.46
CA GLY A 137 2.70 11.52 -14.48
C GLY A 137 1.41 11.20 -13.71
N ARG A 138 1.50 10.42 -12.64
CA ARG A 138 0.40 10.07 -11.72
C ARG A 138 -0.21 11.31 -11.08
N LEU A 139 0.64 12.22 -10.60
CA LEU A 139 0.16 13.44 -9.95
C LEU A 139 -0.57 14.32 -10.95
N GLU A 140 -0.01 14.47 -12.15
CA GLU A 140 -0.60 15.26 -13.23
C GLU A 140 -1.95 14.69 -13.69
N ARG A 141 -2.09 13.37 -13.79
CA ARG A 141 -3.38 12.73 -14.13
C ARG A 141 -4.42 12.89 -13.02
N LEU A 142 -4.01 12.80 -11.76
CA LEU A 142 -4.90 13.01 -10.62
C LEU A 142 -5.43 14.45 -10.60
N LEU A 143 -4.53 15.43 -10.72
CA LEU A 143 -4.86 16.86 -10.75
C LEU A 143 -5.62 17.25 -12.02
N ALA A 144 -5.37 16.61 -13.15
CA ALA A 144 -6.15 16.83 -14.37
C ALA A 144 -7.59 16.33 -14.24
N ARG A 145 -7.81 15.27 -13.47
CA ARG A 145 -9.14 14.70 -13.21
C ARG A 145 -9.90 15.49 -12.14
N ASP A 146 -9.20 15.90 -11.08
CA ASP A 146 -9.76 16.70 -9.99
C ASP A 146 -8.75 17.77 -9.53
N PRO A 147 -8.79 18.98 -10.13
CA PRO A 147 -7.83 20.05 -9.80
C PRO A 147 -8.05 20.64 -8.41
N GLU A 148 -9.23 20.46 -7.83
CA GLU A 148 -9.60 21.02 -6.52
C GLU A 148 -9.43 20.01 -5.37
N ILE A 149 -8.92 18.82 -5.67
CA ILE A 149 -8.75 17.73 -4.70
C ILE A 149 -7.99 18.19 -3.45
N MET A 150 -6.94 18.99 -3.61
CA MET A 150 -6.15 19.56 -2.50
C MET A 150 -7.02 20.44 -1.60
N GLN A 151 -7.87 21.26 -2.19
CA GLN A 151 -8.71 22.20 -1.47
C GLN A 151 -9.83 21.47 -0.71
N ARG A 152 -10.56 20.57 -1.40
CA ARG A 152 -11.63 19.77 -0.77
C ARG A 152 -11.11 18.91 0.37
N ILE A 153 -9.98 18.24 0.18
CA ILE A 153 -9.37 17.44 1.26
C ILE A 153 -8.98 18.33 2.45
N THR A 154 -8.44 19.52 2.20
CA THR A 154 -8.02 20.43 3.28
C THR A 154 -9.22 20.95 4.06
N GLU A 155 -10.29 21.35 3.36
CA GLU A 155 -11.45 22.04 3.93
C GLU A 155 -12.50 21.06 4.49
N GLU A 156 -12.87 20.03 3.73
CA GLU A 156 -13.93 19.06 4.07
C GLU A 156 -13.38 17.85 4.86
N GLY A 157 -12.07 17.61 4.80
CA GLY A 157 -11.42 16.44 5.41
C GLY A 157 -11.35 15.25 4.44
N MET A 158 -10.37 14.37 4.67
CA MET A 158 -10.13 13.23 3.77
C MET A 158 -11.29 12.24 3.78
N ARG A 159 -11.94 12.06 4.94
CA ARG A 159 -13.04 11.12 5.10
C ARG A 159 -14.27 11.54 4.30
N ALA A 160 -14.65 12.81 4.35
CA ALA A 160 -15.83 13.33 3.65
C ALA A 160 -15.66 13.17 2.13
N TYR A 161 -14.51 13.62 1.61
CA TYR A 161 -14.16 13.44 0.20
C TYR A 161 -14.11 11.97 -0.21
N PHE A 162 -13.53 11.10 0.63
CA PHE A 162 -13.48 9.68 0.34
C PHE A 162 -14.87 9.04 0.38
N GLN A 163 -15.77 9.41 1.29
CA GLN A 163 -17.11 8.82 1.35
C GLN A 163 -17.94 9.10 0.10
N ASP A 164 -17.92 10.35 -0.38
CA ASP A 164 -18.73 10.82 -1.51
C ASP A 164 -18.14 10.45 -2.89
N ALA A 165 -16.88 10.01 -2.94
CA ALA A 165 -16.22 9.64 -4.18
C ALA A 165 -16.76 8.33 -4.80
N SER A 166 -16.77 8.26 -6.15
CA SER A 166 -17.10 7.02 -6.87
C SER A 166 -16.08 5.91 -6.59
N PRO A 167 -16.42 4.62 -6.74
CA PRO A 167 -15.49 3.49 -6.57
C PRO A 167 -14.20 3.62 -7.39
N GLU A 168 -14.31 4.09 -8.64
CA GLU A 168 -13.18 4.31 -9.55
C GLU A 168 -12.29 5.46 -9.06
N THR A 169 -12.91 6.49 -8.46
CA THR A 169 -12.20 7.62 -7.87
C THR A 169 -11.46 7.18 -6.62
N LYS A 170 -12.11 6.42 -5.73
CA LYS A 170 -11.49 5.82 -4.53
C LYS A 170 -10.27 4.96 -4.86
N MET A 171 -10.36 4.12 -5.89
CA MET A 171 -9.21 3.36 -6.39
C MET A 171 -8.06 4.24 -6.88
N SER A 172 -8.39 5.27 -7.68
CA SER A 172 -7.37 6.17 -8.20
C SER A 172 -6.66 6.98 -7.11
N LEU A 173 -7.29 7.12 -5.94
CA LEU A 173 -6.75 7.81 -4.77
C LEU A 173 -5.88 6.93 -3.89
N ALA A 174 -6.00 5.61 -3.96
CA ALA A 174 -5.27 4.69 -3.10
C ALA A 174 -3.75 4.95 -3.04
N PRO A 175 -3.04 5.26 -4.15
CA PRO A 175 -1.61 5.59 -4.10
C PRO A 175 -1.32 6.89 -3.34
N PHE A 176 -2.21 7.88 -3.45
CA PHE A 176 -2.08 9.13 -2.70
C PHE A 176 -2.35 8.94 -1.20
N LEU A 177 -3.36 8.14 -0.85
CA LEU A 177 -3.64 7.76 0.55
C LEU A 177 -2.43 7.11 1.19
N LYS A 178 -1.83 6.18 0.44
CA LYS A 178 -0.65 5.43 0.83
C LYS A 178 0.55 6.34 1.07
N ALA A 179 0.92 7.18 0.10
CA ALA A 179 2.05 8.10 0.22
C ALA A 179 1.87 9.04 1.42
N THR A 180 0.65 9.52 1.64
CA THR A 180 0.36 10.41 2.77
C THR A 180 0.38 9.66 4.12
N SER A 181 -0.08 8.40 4.15
CA SER A 181 0.03 7.52 5.32
C SER A 181 1.48 7.18 5.65
N GLU A 182 2.29 6.82 4.66
CA GLU A 182 3.72 6.54 4.84
C GLU A 182 4.49 7.77 5.32
N VAL A 183 4.14 8.98 4.83
CA VAL A 183 4.68 10.23 5.39
C VAL A 183 4.28 10.38 6.86
N MET A 184 3.03 10.12 7.22
CA MET A 184 2.55 10.22 8.61
C MET A 184 3.23 9.19 9.54
N GLU A 185 3.37 7.95 9.08
CA GLU A 185 4.06 6.88 9.79
C GLU A 185 5.56 7.14 9.89
N GLY A 186 6.20 7.61 8.82
CA GLY A 186 7.60 8.04 8.81
C GLY A 186 7.87 9.22 9.74
N THR A 187 6.91 10.14 9.88
CA THR A 187 6.97 11.24 10.85
C THR A 187 6.79 10.75 12.29
N ARG A 188 6.00 9.68 12.50
CA ARG A 188 5.81 9.02 13.81
C ARG A 188 6.99 8.11 14.19
N ALA A 189 7.73 7.58 13.21
CA ALA A 189 8.93 6.75 13.38
C ALA A 189 10.22 7.56 13.62
N GLN A 190 10.22 8.87 13.37
CA GLN A 190 11.28 9.77 13.82
C GLN A 190 10.98 10.21 15.26
N PRO A 191 11.71 9.73 16.29
CA PRO A 191 11.80 10.50 17.51
C PRO A 191 12.46 11.83 17.14
N PHE A 192 11.83 12.95 17.49
CA PHE A 192 12.48 14.25 17.47
C PHE A 192 13.71 14.18 18.40
N GLY A 193 14.87 13.86 17.84
CA GLY A 193 16.12 13.71 18.60
C GLY A 193 17.01 12.61 18.04
N GLY A 194 17.96 13.00 17.19
CA GLY A 194 18.98 12.09 16.68
C GLY A 194 19.89 12.77 15.67
N ASN A 195 20.66 13.75 16.16
CA ASN A 195 21.68 14.47 15.43
C ASN A 195 22.60 13.50 14.66
N ARG A 196 22.72 13.68 13.34
CA ARG A 196 23.73 13.00 12.52
C ARG A 196 25.11 13.61 12.84
N PRO A 197 26.17 12.80 13.05
CA PRO A 197 27.45 13.08 12.41
C PRO A 197 27.46 12.53 10.98
#